data_AF-A0A328KWD0-F1
#
_entry.id   AF-A0A328KWD0-F1
#
_cell.length_a   1.000
_cell.length_b   1.000
_cell.length_c   1.000
_cell.angle_alpha   90.00
_cell.angle_beta   90.00
_cell.angle_gamma   90.00
#
_symmetry.space_group_name_H-M   'P 1'
#
loop_
_entity.id
_entity.type
_entity.pdbx_description
1 polymer ?
#
loop_
_entity_poly.entity_id
_entity_poly.type
_entity_poly.pdbx_seq_one_letter_code
_entity_poly.pdbx_strand_id
1 'polypeptide(L)' 'VIPLPSNAKNVKVVARECTGLAWEWWRTIINEQNVPLTNEIKVSIGGTTLYPSANINH' A
#
# COMPACT_ATOMS: atom_id res chain seq x y z
N VAL A 1 -2.56 -0.39 -13.00
CA VAL A 1 -2.29 1.07 -12.90
C VAL A 1 -3.60 1.75 -12.54
N ILE A 2 -3.59 2.68 -11.59
CA ILE A 2 -4.76 3.45 -11.18
C ILE A 2 -4.50 4.90 -11.63
N PRO A 3 -5.19 5.41 -12.65
CA PRO A 3 -5.02 6.78 -13.08
C PRO A 3 -5.61 7.73 -12.03
N LEU A 4 -4.85 8.76 -11.66
CA LEU A 4 -5.30 9.82 -10.77
C LEU A 4 -5.43 11.12 -11.56
N PRO A 5 -6.50 11.91 -11.35
CA PRO A 5 -6.61 13.23 -11.95
C PRO A 5 -5.58 14.19 -11.35
N SER A 6 -5.16 15.21 -12.12
CA SER A 6 -4.12 16.17 -11.70
C SER A 6 -4.47 16.99 -10.45
N ASN A 7 -5.74 17.01 -10.04
CA ASN A 7 -6.21 17.68 -8.82
C ASN A 7 -6.44 16.71 -7.64
N ALA A 8 -6.00 15.46 -7.74
CA ALA A 8 -6.11 14.49 -6.65
C ALA A 8 -5.32 14.98 -5.42
N LYS A 9 -5.97 14.92 -4.25
CA LYS A 9 -5.40 15.29 -2.95
C LYS A 9 -5.75 14.23 -1.92
N ASN A 10 -5.01 14.19 -0.82
CA ASN A 10 -5.22 13.24 0.28
C ASN A 10 -5.19 11.78 -0.18
N VAL A 11 -4.28 11.46 -1.10
CA VAL A 11 -4.11 10.11 -1.63
C VAL A 11 -3.64 9.20 -0.49
N LYS A 12 -4.37 8.11 -0.26
CA LYS A 12 -4.08 7.11 0.76
C LYS A 12 -3.91 5.75 0.10
N VAL A 13 -2.79 5.09 0.41
CA VAL A 13 -2.47 3.76 -0.10
C VAL A 13 -2.43 2.78 1.07
N VAL A 14 -3.32 1.79 1.03
CA VAL A 14 -3.38 0.72 2.03
C VAL A 14 -3.29 -0.63 1.32
N ALA A 15 -2.37 -1.48 1.79
CA ALA A 15 -2.36 -2.89 1.43
C ALA A 15 -2.37 -3.73 2.71
N ARG A 16 -3.17 -4.78 2.68
CA ARG A 16 -3.31 -5.73 3.79
C ARG A 16 -3.13 -7.14 3.25
N GLU A 17 -2.46 -7.97 4.02
CA GLU A 17 -2.32 -9.39 3.76
C GLU A 17 -3.37 -10.17 4.54
N CYS A 18 -4.01 -11.14 3.88
CA CYS A 18 -4.90 -12.08 4.53
C CYS A 18 -4.06 -13.23 5.11
N THR A 19 -3.71 -13.13 6.39
CA THR A 19 -2.83 -14.14 7.04
C THR A 19 -3.57 -15.44 7.35
N GLY A 20 -4.91 -15.43 7.32
CA GLY A 20 -5.75 -16.57 7.67
C GLY A 20 -5.70 -16.99 9.16
N LEU A 21 -4.95 -16.27 10.01
CA LEU A 21 -4.88 -16.53 11.44
C LEU A 21 -6.11 -15.98 12.14
N ALA A 22 -6.75 -16.79 12.99
CA ALA A 22 -8.03 -16.45 13.64
C ALA A 22 -8.03 -15.13 14.45
N TRP A 23 -6.87 -14.65 14.88
CA TRP A 23 -6.71 -13.42 15.68
C TRP A 23 -6.19 -12.22 14.89
N GLU A 24 -5.70 -12.39 13.65
CA GLU A 24 -5.18 -11.31 12.80
C GLU A 24 -5.51 -11.56 11.32
N TRP A 25 -6.81 -11.65 10.99
CA TRP A 25 -7.29 -12.03 9.65
C TRP A 25 -6.75 -11.11 8.56
N TRP A 26 -6.43 -9.86 8.91
CA TRP A 26 -5.80 -8.87 8.03
C TRP A 26 -4.61 -8.21 8.72
N ARG A 27 -3.40 -8.44 8.20
CA ARG A 27 -2.20 -7.73 8.63
C ARG A 27 -1.95 -6.55 7.69
N THR A 28 -1.78 -5.34 8.23
CA THR A 28 -1.49 -4.16 7.40
C THR A 28 -0.02 -4.15 6.99
N ILE A 29 0.23 -4.13 5.68
CA ILE A 29 1.58 -4.20 5.08
C ILE A 29 2.07 -2.81 4.67
N ILE A 30 1.15 -1.96 4.19
CA ILE A 30 1.39 -0.53 3.96
C ILE A 30 0.14 0.26 4.37
N ASN A 31 0.35 1.43 4.96
CA ASN A 31 -0.70 2.39 5.30
C ASN A 31 -0.12 3.79 5.20
N GLU A 32 0.14 4.22 3.97
CA GLU A 32 0.71 5.54 3.70
C GLU A 32 -0.42 6.54 3.50
N GLN A 33 -0.31 7.69 4.17
CA GLN A 33 -1.32 8.74 4.14
C GLN A 33 -0.72 9.99 3.50
N ASN A 34 -1.53 10.74 2.77
CA ASN A 34 -1.11 11.98 2.09
C ASN A 34 0.08 11.75 1.14
N VAL A 35 0.02 10.68 0.36
CA VAL A 35 1.03 10.39 -0.66
C VAL A 35 1.09 11.55 -1.65
N PRO A 36 2.28 12.11 -1.94
CA PRO A 36 2.41 13.20 -2.89
C PRO A 36 1.97 12.75 -4.28
N LEU A 37 1.25 13.62 -5.00
CA LEU A 37 0.86 13.37 -6.38
C LEU A 37 2.07 13.60 -7.29
N THR A 38 2.71 12.53 -7.72
CA THR A 38 3.80 12.55 -8.71
C THR A 38 3.36 11.90 -10.01
N ASN A 39 4.22 11.92 -11.04
CA ASN A 39 3.90 11.30 -12.33
C ASN A 39 3.65 9.80 -12.20
N GLU A 40 4.32 9.12 -11.26
CA GLU A 40 4.17 7.69 -11.04
C GLU A 40 4.43 7.36 -9.57
N ILE A 41 3.41 6.81 -8.90
CA ILE A 41 3.54 6.28 -7.54
C ILE A 41 3.71 4.77 -7.66
N LYS A 42 4.92 4.26 -7.46
CA LYS A 42 5.22 2.82 -7.49
C LYS A 42 5.05 2.23 -6.11
N VAL A 43 4.02 1.42 -5.95
CA VAL A 43 3.76 0.65 -4.73
C VAL A 43 4.11 -0.81 -5.01
N SER A 44 5.14 -1.31 -4.35
CA SER A 44 5.58 -2.70 -4.46
C SER A 44 5.35 -3.42 -3.14
N ILE A 45 4.67 -4.57 -3.19
CA ILE A 45 4.51 -5.48 -2.06
C ILE A 45 5.17 -6.82 -2.39
N GLY A 46 5.77 -7.47 -1.41
CA GLY A 46 6.48 -8.74 -1.59
C GLY A 46 6.75 -9.44 -0.27
N GLY A 47 7.76 -10.31 -0.27
CA GLY A 47 8.12 -11.12 0.90
C GLY A 47 7.23 -12.35 1.06
N THR A 48 7.03 -12.77 2.31
CA THR A 48 6.21 -13.93 2.69
C THR A 48 5.27 -13.54 3.82
N THR A 49 4.28 -14.37 4.14
CA THR A 49 3.33 -14.09 5.24
C THR A 49 3.99 -13.84 6.59
N LEU A 50 5.10 -14.52 6.87
CA LEU A 50 5.88 -14.28 8.09
C LEU A 50 6.67 -12.97 8.01
N TYR A 51 7.26 -12.71 6.84
CA TYR A 51 8.14 -11.55 6.58
C TYR A 51 7.68 -10.79 5.34
N PRO A 52 6.58 -10.01 5.45
CA PRO A 52 6.09 -9.22 4.33
C PRO A 52 7.01 -8.01 4.10
N SER A 53 7.10 -7.58 2.85
CA SER A 53 7.82 -6.36 2.47
C SER A 53 6.92 -5.41 1.70
N ALA A 54 7.12 -4.11 1.92
CA ALA A 54 6.47 -3.06 1.17
C ALA A 54 7.45 -1.94 0.87
N ASN A 55 7.34 -1.37 -0.31
CA ASN A 55 8.06 -0.16 -0.69
C ASN A 55 7.12 0.77 -1.46
N ILE A 56 7.21 2.06 -1.17
CA ILE A 56 6.56 3.11 -1.93
C ILE A 56 7.63 4.07 -2.44
N ASN A 57 7.64 4.29 -3.75
CA ASN A 57 8.51 5.24 -4.42
C ASN A 57 7.63 6.22 -5.21
N HIS A 58 7.92 7.51 -5.12
CA HIS A 58 7.12 8.60 -5.67
C HIS A 58 7.99 9.63 -6.37
#